data_AF-A0A382CHZ2-F1
#
_entry.id   AF-A0A382CHZ2-F1
#
_cell.length_a   1.000
_cell.length_b   1.000
_cell.length_c   1.000
_cell.angle_alpha   90.00
_cell.angle_beta   90.00
_cell.angle_gamma   90.00
#
_symmetry.space_group_name_H-M   'P 1'
#
loop_
_entity.id
_entity.type
_entity.pdbx_description
1 polymer ?
#
loop_
_entity_poly.entity_id
_entity_poly.type
_entity_poly.pdbx_seq_one_letter_code
_entity_poly.pdbx_strand_id
1 'polypeptide(L)' 'MTRKLSEIAKEIRTDWKRVNYAAEPYLDAMGTLGSIDDNYLLDSGKSVVLYFLSNAGSWRGEVAKRIKQELRSL' A
#
# COMPACT_ATOMS: atom_id res chain seq x y z
N MET A 1 -2.45 -17.13 -5.99
CA MET A 1 -1.52 -16.66 -4.96
C MET A 1 -1.53 -15.16 -4.95
N THR A 2 -1.74 -14.56 -3.79
CA THR A 2 -1.75 -13.11 -3.60
C THR A 2 -0.31 -12.60 -3.56
N ARG A 3 -0.01 -11.48 -4.23
CA ARG A 3 1.32 -10.85 -4.19
C ARG A 3 1.63 -10.33 -2.79
N LYS A 4 2.92 -10.24 -2.44
CA LYS A 4 3.32 -9.69 -1.14
C LYS A 4 3.05 -8.18 -1.10
N LEU A 5 2.73 -7.64 0.08
CA LEU A 5 2.58 -6.19 0.28
C LEU A 5 3.83 -5.41 -0.14
N SER A 6 5.02 -5.96 0.14
CA SER A 6 6.30 -5.38 -0.28
C SER A 6 6.49 -5.30 -1.80
N GLU A 7 5.96 -6.26 -2.56
CA GLU A 7 5.98 -6.23 -4.03
C GLU A 7 5.03 -5.17 -4.57
N ILE A 8 3.83 -5.07 -3.98
CA ILE A 8 2.86 -4.02 -4.32
C ILE A 8 3.45 -2.64 -4.02
N ALA A 9 4.10 -2.46 -2.86
CA ALA A 9 4.74 -1.20 -2.47
C ALA A 9 5.84 -0.77 -3.46
N LYS A 10 6.65 -1.71 -3.94
CA LYS A 10 7.67 -1.44 -4.96
C LYS A 10 7.07 -0.94 -6.28
N GLU A 11 5.95 -1.52 -6.69
CA GLU A 11 5.23 -1.09 -7.88
C GLU A 11 4.64 0.31 -7.71
N ILE A 12 4.04 0.59 -6.56
CA ILE A 12 3.51 1.93 -6.23
C ILE A 12 4.62 2.98 -6.33
N ARG A 13 5.80 2.74 -5.74
CA ARG A 13 6.93 3.70 -5.83
C ARG A 13 7.47 3.88 -7.25
N THR A 14 7.32 2.87 -8.10
CA THR A 14 7.72 2.96 -9.50
C THR A 14 6.79 3.88 -10.29
N ASP A 15 5.49 3.81 -10.03
CA ASP A 15 4.46 4.61 -10.72
C ASP A 15 4.27 6.01 -10.09
N TRP A 16 4.10 6.06 -8.78
CA TRP A 16 3.79 7.28 -8.03
C TRP A 16 5.05 8.01 -7.56
N LYS A 17 5.66 8.80 -8.45
CA LYS A 17 6.96 9.47 -8.19
C LYS A 17 6.95 10.47 -7.03
N ARG A 18 5.82 11.13 -6.77
CA ARG A 18 5.67 12.11 -5.70
C ARG A 18 4.53 11.68 -4.80
N VAL A 19 4.83 10.73 -3.92
CA VAL A 19 3.88 10.18 -2.97
C VAL A 19 3.40 11.27 -2.02
N ASN A 20 2.12 11.21 -1.66
CA ASN A 20 1.56 12.11 -0.66
C ASN A 20 2.21 11.85 0.71
N TYR A 21 2.62 12.90 1.41
CA TYR A 21 3.30 12.77 2.70
C TYR A 21 2.50 11.99 3.75
N ALA A 22 1.17 12.01 3.69
CA ALA A 22 0.31 11.26 4.61
C ALA A 22 0.14 9.79 4.21
N ALA A 23 0.46 9.43 2.96
CA ALA A 23 0.46 8.04 2.48
C ALA A 23 1.83 7.36 2.63
N GLU A 24 2.93 8.13 2.56
CA GLU A 24 4.31 7.63 2.58
C GLU A 24 4.60 6.69 3.76
N PRO A 25 4.24 7.00 5.02
CA PRO A 25 4.57 6.11 6.15
C PRO A 25 3.93 4.72 6.03
N TYR A 26 2.71 4.67 5.49
CA TYR A 26 2.00 3.41 5.29
C TYR A 26 2.54 2.63 4.08
N LEU A 27 2.99 3.33 3.04
CA LEU A 27 3.67 2.72 1.90
C LEU A 27 5.04 2.15 2.31
N ASP A 28 5.75 2.81 3.22
CA ASP A 28 6.98 2.32 3.84
C ASP A 28 6.72 1.05 4.64
N ALA A 29 5.70 1.07 5.51
CA ALA A 29 5.29 -0.12 6.27
C ALA A 29 4.93 -1.29 5.35
N MET A 30 4.11 -1.07 4.31
CA MET A 30 3.81 -2.10 3.30
C MET A 30 5.08 -2.69 2.67
N GLY A 31 6.12 -1.88 2.47
CA GLY A 31 7.43 -2.30 1.95
C GLY A 31 8.16 -3.34 2.81
N THR A 32 7.77 -3.48 4.07
CA THR A 32 8.38 -4.44 5.03
C THR A 32 7.53 -5.68 5.27
N LEU A 33 6.28 -5.68 4.83
CA LEU A 33 5.31 -6.76 5.09
C LEU A 33 5.21 -7.75 3.93
N GLY A 34 4.97 -9.01 4.27
CA GLY A 34 4.70 -10.09 3.32
C GLY A 34 3.22 -10.25 3.05
N SER A 35 2.40 -10.23 4.11
CA SER A 35 0.95 -10.39 4.09
C SER A 35 0.23 -9.26 4.80
N ILE A 36 -1.08 -9.13 4.58
CA ILE A 36 -1.98 -8.28 5.37
C ILE A 36 -2.16 -8.80 6.81
N ASP A 37 -1.89 -10.08 7.03
CA ASP A 37 -1.96 -10.74 8.34
C ASP A 37 -0.71 -10.51 9.20
N ASP A 38 0.37 -9.97 8.61
CA ASP A 38 1.58 -9.63 9.35
C ASP A 38 1.34 -8.39 10.21
N ASN A 39 2.03 -8.30 11.36
CA ASN A 39 2.02 -7.09 12.17
C ASN A 39 3.19 -6.17 11.79
N TYR A 40 2.92 -4.86 11.81
CA TYR A 40 3.91 -3.80 11.73
C TYR A 40 3.99 -3.09 13.09
N LEU A 41 4.94 -3.49 13.93
CA LEU A 41 5.05 -3.01 15.32
C LEU A 41 3.75 -3.25 16.10
N LEU A 42 3.00 -2.20 16.41
CA LEU A 42 1.73 -2.24 17.12
C LEU A 42 0.51 -2.19 16.19
N ASP A 43 0.73 -2.00 14.89
CA ASP A 43 -0.30 -1.98 13.86
C ASP A 43 -0.45 -3.34 13.17
N SER A 44 -1.67 -3.68 12.77
CA SER A 44 -1.92 -4.80 11.87
C SER A 44 -1.60 -4.42 10.42
N GLY A 45 -1.20 -5.39 9.58
CA GLY A 45 -1.04 -5.15 8.15
C GLY A 45 -2.33 -4.63 7.50
N LYS A 46 -3.50 -5.05 8.01
CA LYS A 46 -4.80 -4.52 7.60
C LYS A 46 -4.96 -3.02 7.87
N SER A 47 -4.61 -2.54 9.06
CA SER A 47 -4.70 -1.11 9.38
C SER A 47 -3.73 -0.30 8.51
N VAL A 48 -2.50 -0.80 8.30
CA VAL A 48 -1.53 -0.19 7.38
C VAL A 48 -2.12 0.00 5.98
N VAL A 49 -2.72 -1.05 5.39
CA VAL A 49 -3.32 -0.99 4.05
C VAL A 49 -4.51 -0.01 4.01
N LEU A 50 -5.38 -0.02 5.03
CA LEU A 50 -6.53 0.89 5.10
C LEU A 50 -6.09 2.36 5.17
N TYR A 51 -5.09 2.67 5.99
CA TYR A 51 -4.58 4.03 6.10
C TYR A 51 -3.84 4.47 4.84
N PHE A 52 -3.07 3.59 4.18
CA PHE A 52 -2.51 3.89 2.87
C PHE A 52 -3.61 4.27 1.87
N LEU A 53 -4.66 3.44 1.73
CA LEU A 53 -5.75 3.67 0.80
C LEU A 53 -6.50 4.98 1.08
N SER A 54 -6.67 5.34 2.35
CA SER A 54 -7.32 6.58 2.77
C SER A 54 -6.52 7.83 2.36
N ASN A 55 -5.19 7.74 2.37
CA ASN A 55 -4.30 8.85 2.03
C ASN A 55 -3.84 8.85 0.55
N ALA A 56 -4.08 7.75 -0.18
CA ALA A 56 -3.70 7.61 -1.57
C ALA A 56 -4.66 8.30 -2.57
N GLY A 57 -5.58 9.16 -2.12
CA GLY A 57 -6.60 9.79 -2.97
C GLY A 57 -6.05 10.64 -4.13
N SER A 58 -4.86 11.23 -3.94
CA SER A 58 -4.19 12.03 -4.99
C SER A 58 -3.51 11.19 -6.07
N TRP A 59 -3.23 9.91 -5.80
CA TRP A 59 -2.69 8.96 -6.77
C TRP A 59 -3.77 8.48 -7.74
N ARG A 60 -3.60 8.73 -9.04
CA ARG A 60 -4.62 8.49 -10.07
C ARG A 60 -3.98 7.85 -11.31
N GLY A 61 -4.82 7.28 -12.18
CA GLY A 61 -4.40 6.54 -13.38
C GLY A 61 -4.76 5.06 -13.29
N GLU A 62 -4.54 4.33 -14.39
CA GLU A 62 -4.91 2.91 -14.48
C GLU A 62 -4.14 2.02 -13.50
N VAL A 63 -2.85 2.30 -13.29
CA VAL A 63 -2.01 1.60 -12.30
C VAL A 63 -2.56 1.82 -10.88
N ALA A 64 -2.85 3.08 -10.53
CA ALA A 64 -3.45 3.43 -9.24
C ALA A 64 -4.80 2.74 -9.02
N LYS A 65 -5.66 2.73 -10.03
CA LYS A 65 -6.99 2.10 -9.96
C LYS A 65 -6.87 0.59 -9.71
N ARG A 66 -6.03 -0.11 -10.48
CA ARG A 66 -5.81 -1.56 -10.33
C ARG A 66 -5.22 -1.90 -8.97
N ILE A 67 -4.17 -1.23 -8.53
CA ILE A 67 -3.52 -1.54 -7.25
C ILE A 67 -4.45 -1.22 -6.07
N LYS A 68 -5.21 -0.12 -6.11
CA LYS A 68 -6.20 0.16 -5.07
C LYS A 68 -7.33 -0.89 -5.03
N GLN A 69 -7.68 -1.50 -6.15
CA GLN A 69 -8.63 -2.61 -6.17
C GLN A 69 -8.01 -3.88 -5.59
N GLU A 70 -6.78 -4.20 -5.98
CA GLU A 70 -6.01 -5.33 -5.43
C GLU A 70 -5.91 -5.23 -3.90
N LEU A 71 -5.47 -4.08 -3.37
CA LEU A 71 -5.35 -3.85 -1.93
C LEU A 71 -6.68 -3.93 -1.16
N ARG A 72 -7.81 -3.59 -1.80
CA ARG A 72 -9.15 -3.72 -1.19
C ARG A 72 -9.66 -5.16 -1.15
N SER A 73 -9.07 -6.04 -1.95
CA SER A 73 -9.43 -7.47 -2.05
C SER A 73 -8.57 -8.38 -1.18
N LEU A 74 -7.59 -7.81 -0.47
CA LEU A 74 -6.83 -8.48 0.57
C LEU A 74 -7.65 -8.72 1.84
#